data_AF-E4U6L7-F1
#
_entry.id   AF-E4U6L7-F1
#
_cell.length_a   1.000
_cell.length_b   1.000
_cell.length_c   1.000
_cell.angle_alpha   90.00
_cell.angle_beta   90.00
_cell.angle_gamma   90.00
#
_symmetry.space_group_name_H-M   'P 1'
#
loop_
_entity.id
_entity.type
_entity.pdbx_description
1 polymer ?
#
loop_
_entity_poly.entity_id
_entity_poly.type
_entity_poly.pdbx_seq_one_letter_code
_entity_poly.pdbx_strand_id
1 'polypeptide(L)'
;MKNESRIRHLRSSRYKRLAALFGGPLGVALIGRADLAAAFERALAHCPGHDSLICRATGGVPRVCFVQKMEQMAASAARGGETRRAWERGFLEKEVLPCLETFERAFPPELEPVLNYTKGEIEADLAYLG
;
A
#
# COMPACT_ATOMS: atom_id res chain seq x y z
N MET A 1 -12.13 24.30 9.37
CA MET A 1 -12.00 24.04 7.91
C MET A 1 -10.57 23.90 7.39
N LYS A 2 -9.60 24.74 7.76
CA LYS A 2 -8.21 24.66 7.25
C LYS A 2 -7.49 23.33 7.56
N ASN A 3 -7.77 22.69 8.69
CA ASN A 3 -7.15 21.40 9.06
C ASN A 3 -7.67 20.24 8.22
N GLU A 4 -8.95 20.21 7.85
CA GLU A 4 -9.54 19.07 7.13
C GLU A 4 -8.98 18.94 5.72
N SER A 5 -8.84 20.05 4.99
CA SER A 5 -8.20 20.04 3.66
C SER A 5 -6.73 19.60 3.74
N ARG A 6 -6.00 20.07 4.75
CA ARG A 6 -4.61 19.66 5.00
C ARG A 6 -4.52 18.16 5.30
N ILE A 7 -5.39 17.63 6.15
CA ILE A 7 -5.43 16.20 6.48
C ILE A 7 -5.71 15.37 5.23
N ARG A 8 -6.71 15.74 4.42
CA ARG A 8 -7.01 15.06 3.15
C ARG A 8 -5.81 15.04 2.20
N HIS A 9 -5.12 16.17 2.08
CA HIS A 9 -3.94 16.27 1.22
C HIS A 9 -2.80 15.38 1.72
N LEU A 10 -2.52 15.40 3.03
CA LEU A 10 -1.49 14.55 3.65
C LEU A 10 -1.79 13.07 3.44
N ARG A 11 -3.02 12.64 3.70
CA ARG A 11 -3.46 11.25 3.50
C ARG A 11 -3.36 10.84 2.03
N SER A 12 -3.86 11.67 1.11
CA SER A 12 -3.74 11.40 -0.32
C SER A 12 -2.27 11.29 -0.76
N SER A 13 -1.39 12.16 -0.25
CA SER A 13 0.04 12.14 -0.54
C SER A 13 0.73 10.87 0.00
N ARG A 14 0.37 10.41 1.21
CA ARG A 14 0.83 9.13 1.77
C ARG A 14 0.56 7.98 0.79
N TYR A 15 -0.68 7.83 0.35
CA TYR A 15 -1.04 6.75 -0.57
C TYR A 15 -0.36 6.87 -1.94
N LYS A 16 -0.19 8.10 -2.48
CA LYS A 16 0.59 8.31 -3.71
C LYS A 16 2.06 7.90 -3.53
N ARG A 17 2.65 8.16 -2.37
CA ARG A 17 4.01 7.71 -2.05
C ARG A 17 4.10 6.19 -1.97
N LEU A 18 3.12 5.52 -1.36
CA LEU A 18 3.07 4.06 -1.35
C LEU A 18 2.86 3.48 -2.75
N ALA A 19 2.01 4.10 -3.58
CA ALA A 19 1.85 3.71 -4.98
C ALA A 19 3.19 3.82 -5.74
N ALA A 20 3.91 4.95 -5.58
CA ALA A 20 5.21 5.16 -6.19
C ALA A 20 6.28 4.20 -5.66
N LEU A 21 6.25 3.87 -4.36
CA LEU A 21 7.14 2.89 -3.74
C LEU A 21 7.03 1.52 -4.42
N PHE A 22 5.81 1.06 -4.74
CA PHE A 22 5.58 -0.23 -5.40
C PHE A 22 5.53 -0.16 -6.93
N GLY A 23 5.63 1.04 -7.52
CA GLY A 23 5.50 1.27 -8.97
C GLY A 23 6.65 0.71 -9.80
N GLY A 24 7.78 0.36 -9.17
CA GLY A 24 8.93 -0.22 -9.85
C GLY A 24 10.14 -0.40 -8.93
N PRO A 25 11.25 -0.94 -9.46
CA PRO A 25 12.43 -1.29 -8.66
C PRO A 25 13.08 -0.09 -7.97
N LEU A 26 13.00 1.11 -8.55
CA LEU A 26 13.57 2.31 -7.94
C LEU A 26 12.70 2.92 -6.84
N GLY A 27 11.49 2.41 -6.63
CA GLY A 27 10.57 2.95 -5.62
C GLY A 27 11.15 2.88 -4.20
N VAL A 28 11.97 1.86 -3.89
CA VAL A 28 12.65 1.71 -2.59
C VAL A 28 13.63 2.85 -2.27
N ALA A 29 14.07 3.61 -3.28
CA ALA A 29 14.87 4.81 -3.04
C ALA A 29 14.10 5.90 -2.27
N LEU A 30 12.75 5.92 -2.35
CA LEU A 30 11.91 6.86 -1.62
C LEU A 30 12.00 6.71 -0.09
N ILE A 31 12.44 5.55 0.37
CA ILE A 31 12.66 5.25 1.79
C ILE A 31 14.16 5.11 2.12
N GLY A 32 15.04 5.59 1.24
CA GLY A 32 16.50 5.54 1.42
C GLY A 32 17.11 4.15 1.22
N ARG A 33 16.40 3.23 0.55
CA ARG A 33 16.82 1.83 0.37
C ARG A 33 17.06 1.45 -1.09
N ALA A 34 17.78 2.31 -1.82
CA ALA A 34 18.12 2.06 -3.22
C ALA A 34 18.92 0.75 -3.42
N ASP A 35 19.61 0.29 -2.38
CA ASP A 35 20.30 -1.01 -2.32
C ASP A 35 19.36 -2.21 -2.56
N LEU A 36 18.06 -2.07 -2.27
CA LEU A 36 17.08 -3.15 -2.40
C LEU A 36 16.45 -3.26 -3.80
N ALA A 37 16.81 -2.40 -4.76
CA ALA A 37 16.09 -2.28 -6.03
C ALA A 37 15.98 -3.61 -6.80
N ALA A 38 17.09 -4.36 -6.89
CA ALA A 38 17.11 -5.64 -7.61
C ALA A 38 16.30 -6.74 -6.90
N ALA A 39 16.35 -6.78 -5.57
CA ALA A 39 15.54 -7.68 -4.76
C ALA A 39 14.05 -7.40 -4.92
N PHE A 40 13.71 -6.11 -4.88
CA PHE A 40 12.35 -5.63 -4.98
C PHE A 40 11.78 -5.88 -6.37
N GLU A 41 12.56 -5.71 -7.44
CA GLU A 41 12.14 -6.05 -8.80
C GLU A 41 11.65 -7.49 -8.92
N ARG A 42 12.44 -8.44 -8.39
CA ARG A 42 12.11 -9.86 -8.41
C ARG A 42 10.85 -10.15 -7.61
N ALA A 43 10.71 -9.55 -6.43
CA ALA A 43 9.54 -9.73 -5.57
C ALA A 43 8.25 -9.15 -6.18
N LEU A 44 8.36 -8.02 -6.90
CA LEU A 44 7.23 -7.40 -7.59
C LEU A 44 6.78 -8.15 -8.86
N ALA A 45 7.56 -9.12 -9.35
CA ALA A 45 7.25 -9.82 -10.59
C ALA A 45 6.07 -10.79 -10.46
N HIS A 46 5.89 -11.41 -9.28
CA HIS A 46 4.83 -12.37 -9.04
C HIS A 46 4.39 -12.38 -7.58
N CYS A 47 3.08 -12.49 -7.36
CA CYS A 47 2.47 -12.73 -6.07
C CYS A 47 1.49 -13.91 -6.17
N PRO A 48 1.52 -14.85 -5.21
CA PRO A 48 0.64 -16.03 -5.20
C PRO A 48 -0.84 -15.70 -4.88
N GLY A 49 -1.15 -14.42 -4.62
CA GLY A 49 -2.45 -13.97 -4.12
C GLY A 49 -2.67 -14.31 -2.65
N HIS A 50 -3.67 -13.67 -2.04
CA HIS A 50 -4.10 -13.95 -0.67
C HIS A 50 -5.41 -14.73 -0.69
N ASP A 51 -5.60 -15.72 0.19
CA ASP A 51 -6.76 -16.63 0.19
C ASP A 51 -8.12 -15.92 0.28
N SER A 52 -8.18 -14.79 0.98
CA SER A 52 -9.40 -13.98 1.13
C SER A 52 -9.70 -13.05 -0.05
N LEU A 53 -8.80 -12.96 -1.04
CA LEU A 53 -8.88 -11.99 -2.13
C LEU A 53 -9.12 -12.67 -3.47
N ILE A 54 -9.78 -11.95 -4.38
CA ILE A 54 -10.09 -12.43 -5.73
C ILE A 54 -8.82 -12.83 -6.51
N CYS A 55 -7.69 -12.17 -6.24
CA CYS A 55 -6.41 -12.47 -6.88
C CYS A 55 -5.84 -13.85 -6.53
N ARG A 56 -6.43 -14.60 -5.59
CA ARG A 56 -5.98 -15.96 -5.26
C ARG A 56 -6.01 -16.91 -6.44
N ALA A 57 -7.05 -16.84 -7.26
CA ALA A 57 -7.26 -17.76 -8.38
C ALA A 57 -6.28 -17.52 -9.54
N THR A 58 -5.77 -16.30 -9.69
CA THR A 58 -4.96 -15.87 -10.84
C THR A 58 -3.52 -15.55 -10.48
N GLY A 59 -3.21 -15.44 -9.18
CA GLY A 59 -2.06 -14.70 -8.72
C GLY A 59 -2.17 -13.21 -9.08
N GLY A 60 -1.08 -12.47 -8.89
CA GLY A 60 -1.03 -11.06 -9.25
C GLY A 60 0.39 -10.55 -9.45
N VAL A 61 0.47 -9.31 -9.95
CA VAL A 61 1.72 -8.57 -10.03
C VAL A 61 1.59 -7.37 -9.09
N PRO A 62 2.27 -7.36 -7.93
CA PRO A 62 2.14 -6.29 -6.94
C PRO A 62 2.29 -4.88 -7.51
N ARG A 63 3.22 -4.68 -8.46
CA ARG A 63 3.43 -3.38 -9.15
C ARG A 63 2.22 -2.88 -9.95
N VAL A 64 1.22 -3.74 -10.17
CA VAL A 64 -0.04 -3.40 -10.83
C VAL A 64 -1.16 -3.35 -9.80
N CYS A 65 -1.49 -4.48 -9.17
CA CYS A 65 -2.69 -4.57 -8.34
C CYS A 65 -2.57 -3.79 -7.03
N PHE A 66 -1.41 -3.83 -6.35
CA PHE A 66 -1.22 -3.10 -5.11
C PHE A 66 -1.10 -1.60 -5.35
N VAL A 67 -0.43 -1.20 -6.44
CA VAL A 67 -0.35 0.20 -6.89
C VAL A 67 -1.74 0.77 -7.16
N GLN A 68 -2.58 0.06 -7.90
CA GLN A 68 -3.98 0.48 -8.15
C GLN A 68 -4.78 0.65 -6.87
N LYS A 69 -4.63 -0.26 -5.89
CA LYS A 69 -5.26 -0.13 -4.56
C LYS A 69 -4.81 1.16 -3.86
N MET A 70 -3.52 1.48 -3.91
CA MET A 70 -2.99 2.71 -3.32
C MET A 70 -3.49 3.97 -4.05
N GLU A 71 -3.58 3.95 -5.38
CA GLU A 71 -4.14 5.06 -6.16
C GLU A 71 -5.62 5.30 -5.86
N GLN A 72 -6.40 4.22 -5.70
CA GLN A 72 -7.80 4.30 -5.29
C GLN A 72 -7.95 4.93 -3.90
N MET A 73 -7.10 4.53 -2.96
CA MET A 73 -7.05 5.14 -1.61
C MET A 73 -6.66 6.62 -1.68
N ALA A 74 -5.66 6.97 -2.49
CA ALA A 74 -5.25 8.36 -2.69
C ALA A 74 -6.39 9.24 -3.23
N ALA A 75 -7.16 8.71 -4.20
CA ALA A 75 -8.32 9.39 -4.78
C ALA A 75 -9.48 9.52 -3.77
N SER A 76 -9.71 8.49 -2.96
CA SER A 76 -10.73 8.55 -1.90
C SER A 76 -10.38 9.57 -0.83
N ALA A 77 -9.16 9.49 -0.30
CA ALA A 77 -8.68 10.36 0.78
C ALA A 77 -8.70 11.85 0.40
N ALA A 78 -8.44 12.17 -0.88
CA ALA A 78 -8.53 13.54 -1.40
C ALA A 78 -9.94 14.12 -1.31
N ARG A 79 -10.97 13.28 -1.50
CA ARG A 79 -12.38 13.70 -1.44
C ARG A 79 -12.88 13.81 0.00
N GLY A 80 -12.47 12.87 0.87
CA GLY A 80 -12.87 12.81 2.27
C GLY A 80 -14.39 12.59 2.48
N GLY A 81 -14.85 12.76 3.71
CA GLY A 81 -16.23 12.50 4.14
C GLY A 81 -16.38 11.21 4.93
N GLU A 82 -17.35 11.18 5.84
CA GLU A 82 -17.53 10.11 6.82
C GLU A 82 -17.79 8.73 6.19
N THR A 83 -18.74 8.66 5.24
CA THR A 83 -19.03 7.41 4.51
C THR A 83 -17.79 6.88 3.77
N ARG A 84 -16.97 7.78 3.20
CA ARG A 84 -15.73 7.39 2.53
C ARG A 84 -14.69 6.89 3.50
N ARG A 85 -14.58 7.48 4.69
CA ARG A 85 -13.66 7.03 5.75
C ARG A 85 -13.99 5.62 6.23
N ALA A 86 -15.28 5.32 6.42
CA ALA A 86 -15.71 3.96 6.76
C ALA A 86 -15.38 2.95 5.66
N TRP A 87 -15.59 3.32 4.40
CA TRP A 87 -15.17 2.50 3.26
C TRP A 87 -13.64 2.34 3.19
N GLU A 88 -12.88 3.43 3.34
CA GLU A 88 -11.41 3.45 3.34
C GLU A 88 -10.86 2.51 4.40
N ARG A 89 -11.39 2.56 5.62
CA ARG A 89 -11.00 1.63 6.70
C ARG A 89 -11.25 0.18 6.30
N GLY A 90 -12.47 -0.12 5.87
CA GLY A 90 -12.83 -1.48 5.45
C GLY A 90 -11.98 -1.97 4.28
N PHE A 91 -11.62 -1.09 3.36
CA PHE A 91 -10.73 -1.40 2.25
C PHE A 91 -9.31 -1.68 2.72
N LEU A 92 -8.76 -0.87 3.62
CA LEU A 92 -7.44 -1.13 4.20
C LEU A 92 -7.39 -2.48 4.91
N GLU A 93 -8.37 -2.75 5.78
CA GLU A 93 -8.45 -3.98 6.57
C GLU A 93 -8.67 -5.23 5.72
N LYS A 94 -9.55 -5.15 4.71
CA LYS A 94 -9.98 -6.34 3.95
C LYS A 94 -9.20 -6.55 2.65
N GLU A 95 -8.59 -5.51 2.10
CA GLU A 95 -7.91 -5.57 0.79
C GLU A 95 -6.41 -5.29 0.86
N VAL A 96 -5.97 -4.38 1.73
CA VAL A 96 -4.56 -3.93 1.76
C VAL A 96 -3.74 -4.73 2.75
N LEU A 97 -4.19 -4.86 4.00
CA LEU A 97 -3.48 -5.64 5.02
C LEU A 97 -3.26 -7.11 4.60
N PRO A 98 -4.24 -7.82 4.02
CA PRO A 98 -4.01 -9.18 3.54
C PRO A 98 -2.97 -9.27 2.42
N CYS A 99 -2.88 -8.25 1.56
CA CYS A 99 -1.78 -8.19 0.59
C CYS A 99 -0.42 -8.08 1.28
N LEU A 100 -0.30 -7.25 2.32
CA LEU A 100 0.95 -7.12 3.08
C LEU A 100 1.32 -8.43 3.79
N GLU A 101 0.36 -9.14 4.37
CA GLU A 101 0.61 -10.46 4.96
C GLU A 101 1.09 -11.49 3.94
N THR A 102 0.57 -11.47 2.72
CA THR A 102 1.10 -12.31 1.63
C THR A 102 2.51 -11.88 1.26
N PHE A 103 2.80 -10.58 1.18
CA PHE A 103 4.14 -10.10 0.87
C PHE A 103 5.14 -10.49 1.97
N GLU A 104 4.78 -10.38 3.25
CA GLU A 104 5.61 -10.83 4.37
C GLU A 104 5.99 -12.31 4.26
N ARG A 105 5.11 -13.16 3.71
CA ARG A 105 5.37 -14.60 3.49
C ARG A 105 6.11 -14.91 2.20
N ALA A 106 5.90 -14.11 1.15
CA ALA A 106 6.37 -14.41 -0.21
C ALA A 106 7.64 -13.65 -0.60
N PHE A 107 7.89 -12.48 -0.02
CA PHE A 107 9.03 -11.64 -0.39
C PHE A 107 10.29 -12.12 0.34
N PRO A 108 11.48 -11.95 -0.27
CA PRO A 108 12.75 -12.17 0.39
C PRO A 108 12.87 -11.38 1.72
N PRO A 109 13.49 -11.94 2.78
CA PRO A 109 13.64 -11.27 4.08
C PRO A 109 14.34 -9.90 4.01
N GLU A 110 15.24 -9.70 3.04
CA GLU A 110 15.91 -8.41 2.79
C GLU A 110 14.95 -7.25 2.49
N LEU A 111 13.71 -7.55 2.08
CA LEU A 111 12.66 -6.57 1.81
C LEU A 111 11.78 -6.26 3.02
N GLU A 112 12.01 -6.89 4.17
CA GLU A 112 11.30 -6.60 5.42
C GLU A 112 11.23 -5.08 5.73
N PRO A 113 12.30 -4.28 5.55
CA PRO A 113 12.24 -2.84 5.81
C PRO A 113 11.23 -2.09 4.92
N VAL A 114 11.01 -2.55 3.68
CA VAL A 114 9.99 -1.99 2.77
C VAL A 114 8.58 -2.32 3.28
N LEU A 115 8.38 -3.56 3.72
CA LEU A 115 7.10 -4.03 4.24
C LEU A 115 6.75 -3.35 5.57
N ASN A 116 7.72 -3.25 6.48
CA ASN A 116 7.55 -2.58 7.78
C ASN A 116 7.22 -1.08 7.61
N TYR A 117 7.92 -0.38 6.71
CA TYR A 117 7.58 1.01 6.38
C TYR A 117 6.16 1.13 5.86
N THR A 118 5.78 0.27 4.92
CA THR A 118 4.45 0.29 4.30
C THR A 118 3.36 0.02 5.32
N LYS A 119 3.54 -1.02 6.14
CA LYS A 119 2.62 -1.40 7.22
C LYS A 119 2.45 -0.26 8.23
N GLY A 120 3.54 0.37 8.66
CA GLY A 120 3.49 1.53 9.55
C GLY A 120 2.69 2.70 8.98
N GLU A 121 2.83 3.02 7.70
CA GLU A 121 2.04 4.07 7.05
C GLU A 121 0.54 3.72 6.98
N ILE A 122 0.20 2.45 6.74
CA ILE A 122 -1.19 1.96 6.72
C ILE A 122 -1.80 1.97 8.14
N GLU A 123 -1.09 1.44 9.13
CA GLU A 123 -1.53 1.42 10.53
C GLU A 123 -1.73 2.84 11.07
N ALA A 124 -0.83 3.76 10.74
CA ALA A 124 -0.97 5.16 11.11
C ALA A 124 -2.21 5.82 10.47
N ASP A 125 -2.65 5.38 9.27
CA ASP A 125 -3.89 5.90 8.68
C ASP A 125 -5.13 5.23 9.26
N LEU A 126 -5.06 3.93 9.55
CA LEU A 126 -6.13 3.21 10.23
C LEU A 126 -6.44 3.83 11.60
N ALA A 127 -5.41 4.16 12.38
CA ALA A 127 -5.58 4.85 13.66
C ALA A 127 -6.33 6.20 13.52
N TYR A 128 -6.18 6.88 12.39
CA TYR A 128 -6.93 8.10 12.09
C TYR A 128 -8.37 7.82 11.65
N LEU A 129 -8.59 6.72 10.93
CA LEU A 129 -9.91 6.33 10.41
C LEU A 129 -10.85 5.81 11.50
N GLY A 130 -10.31 5.47 12.68
CA GLY A 130 -11.04 5.00 13.87
C GLY A 130 -11.39 3.54 13.79
#